data_AF-A0A0D0AP33-F1
#
_entry.id   AF-A0A0D0AP33-F1
#
_cell.length_a   1.000
_cell.length_b   1.000
_cell.length_c   1.000
_cell.angle_alpha   90.00
_cell.angle_beta   90.00
_cell.angle_gamma   90.00
#
_symmetry.space_group_name_H-M   'P 1'
#
loop_
_entity.id
_entity.type
_entity.pdbx_description
1 polymer ?
#
loop_
_entity_poly.entity_id
_entity_poly.type
_entity_poly.pdbx_seq_one_letter_code
_entity_poly.pdbx_strand_id
1 'polypeptide(L)' 'MTFISNDTSWWPVIDMDLFYSYWTVATGVVVVYDWVLTIGQEIELIWRQRWSLMTVLYLVIRYIGIPYSVY' A
#
# COMPACT_ATOMS: atom_id res chain seq x y z
N MET A 1 -18.48 -7.97 -26.06
CA MET A 1 -18.32 -9.37 -25.59
C MET A 1 -16.83 -9.64 -25.53
N THR A 2 -16.28 -9.91 -24.36
CA THR A 2 -14.91 -10.41 -24.24
C THR A 2 -14.90 -11.85 -24.76
N PHE A 3 -14.11 -12.14 -25.79
CA PHE A 3 -13.96 -13.50 -26.29
C PHE A 3 -13.06 -14.26 -25.30
N ILE A 4 -13.65 -15.11 -24.46
CA ILE A 4 -12.91 -15.90 -23.47
C ILE A 4 -12.38 -17.14 -24.20
N SER A 5 -11.07 -17.20 -24.39
CA SER A 5 -10.38 -18.40 -24.88
C SER A 5 -10.55 -19.53 -23.86
N ASN A 6 -11.09 -20.68 -24.27
CA ASN A 6 -11.22 -21.89 -23.43
C ASN A 6 -9.97 -22.81 -23.53
N ASP A 7 -8.84 -22.23 -23.93
CA ASP A 7 -7.60 -22.99 -24.12
C ASP A 7 -6.92 -23.24 -22.77
N THR A 8 -6.77 -24.52 -22.41
CA THR A 8 -6.28 -24.94 -21.10
C THR A 8 -4.80 -24.62 -20.86
N SER A 9 -4.06 -24.25 -21.90
CA SER A 9 -2.66 -23.82 -21.79
C SER A 9 -2.49 -22.50 -21.03
N TRP A 10 -3.55 -21.69 -20.91
CA TRP A 10 -3.53 -20.37 -20.26
C TRP A 10 -3.83 -20.43 -18.76
N TRP A 11 -4.33 -21.56 -18.23
CA TRP A 11 -4.68 -21.71 -16.82
C TRP A 11 -3.55 -21.35 -15.84
N PRO A 12 -2.28 -21.75 -16.06
CA PRO A 12 -1.20 -21.39 -15.16
C PRO A 12 -0.94 -19.88 -15.11
N VAL A 13 -1.10 -19.18 -16.23
CA VAL A 13 -0.92 -17.73 -16.32
C VAL A 13 -2.05 -17.01 -15.59
N ILE A 14 -3.29 -17.45 -15.81
CA ILE A 14 -4.48 -16.90 -15.15
C ILE A 14 -4.41 -17.10 -13.63
N ASP A 15 -3.97 -18.27 -13.17
CA ASP A 15 -3.79 -18.57 -11.74
C ASP A 15 -2.74 -17.66 -11.10
N MET A 16 -1.59 -17.46 -11.79
CA MET A 16 -0.57 -16.51 -11.37
C MET A 16 -1.11 -15.08 -11.29
N ASP A 17 -1.82 -14.60 -12.32
CA ASP A 17 -2.40 -13.24 -12.33
C ASP A 17 -3.43 -13.03 -11.21
N LEU A 18 -4.27 -14.05 -10.94
CA LEU A 18 -5.20 -14.05 -9.81
C LEU A 18 -4.44 -13.97 -8.48
N PHE A 19 -3.41 -14.79 -8.30
CA PHE A 19 -2.58 -14.78 -7.10
C PHE A 19 -1.94 -13.41 -6.88
N TYR A 20 -1.32 -12.81 -7.91
CA TYR A 20 -0.73 -11.47 -7.82
C TYR A 20 -1.77 -10.40 -7.49
N SER A 21 -2.96 -10.49 -8.09
CA SER A 21 -4.05 -9.54 -7.83
C SER A 21 -4.49 -9.58 -6.36
N TYR A 22 -4.72 -10.77 -5.79
CA TYR A 22 -5.05 -10.91 -4.38
C TYR A 22 -3.91 -10.47 -3.47
N TRP A 23 -2.67 -10.82 -3.82
CA TRP A 23 -1.49 -10.44 -3.07
C TRP A 23 -1.34 -8.91 -2.99
N THR A 24 -1.52 -8.21 -4.10
CA THR A 24 -1.41 -6.74 -4.19
C THR A 24 -2.46 -6.05 -3.32
N VAL A 25 -3.70 -6.56 -3.31
CA VAL A 25 -4.74 -6.04 -2.43
C VAL A 25 -4.39 -6.31 -0.97
N ALA A 26 -3.92 -7.50 -0.64
CA ALA A 26 -3.55 -7.86 0.72
C ALA A 26 -2.40 -7.00 1.26
N THR A 27 -1.32 -6.81 0.47
CA THR A 27 -0.19 -5.96 0.86
C THR A 27 -0.62 -4.49 1.00
N GLY A 28 -1.46 -3.99 0.08
CA GLY A 28 -2.03 -2.65 0.17
C GLY A 28 -2.82 -2.43 1.47
N VAL A 29 -3.67 -3.40 1.85
CA VAL A 29 -4.44 -3.34 3.11
C VAL A 29 -3.52 -3.32 4.33
N VAL A 30 -2.45 -4.12 4.34
CA VAL A 30 -1.47 -4.13 5.44
C VAL A 30 -0.77 -2.79 5.59
N VAL A 31 -0.35 -2.18 4.48
CA VAL A 31 0.29 -0.84 4.48
C VAL A 31 -0.67 0.23 4.99
N VAL A 32 -1.92 0.22 4.54
CA VAL A 32 -2.95 1.15 5.02
C VAL A 32 -3.23 0.95 6.50
N TYR A 33 -3.29 -0.30 6.96
CA TYR A 33 -3.52 -0.62 8.36
C TYR A 33 -2.40 -0.09 9.27
N ASP A 34 -1.13 -0.30 8.90
CA ASP A 34 0.02 0.25 9.63
C ASP A 34 -0.01 1.79 9.70
N TRP A 35 -0.38 2.42 8.59
CA TRP A 35 -0.55 3.88 8.53
C TRP A 35 -1.67 4.37 9.46
N VAL A 36 -2.86 3.73 9.44
CA VAL A 36 -3.98 4.11 10.33
C VAL A 36 -3.63 3.92 11.81
N LEU A 37 -2.87 2.87 12.15
CA LEU A 37 -2.48 2.63 13.55
C LEU A 37 -1.58 3.74 14.10
N THR A 38 -0.74 4.29 13.23
CA THR A 38 0.33 5.22 13.62
C THR A 38 -0.08 6.68 13.47
N ILE A 39 -1.07 7.00 12.62
CA ILE A 39 -1.53 8.39 12.42
C ILE A 39 -2.15 9.00 13.69
N GLY A 40 -2.77 8.19 14.56
CA GLY A 40 -3.31 8.67 15.83
C GLY A 40 -2.22 9.27 16.73
N GLN A 41 -1.05 8.63 16.78
CA GLN A 41 0.11 9.13 17.52
C GLN A 41 0.74 10.34 16.82
N GLU A 42 0.78 10.35 15.50
CA GLU A 42 1.28 11.47 14.71
C GLU A 42 0.45 12.74 14.92
N ILE A 43 -0.88 12.65 14.93
CA ILE A 43 -1.74 13.82 15.18
C ILE A 43 -1.48 14.40 16.58
N GLU A 44 -1.31 13.55 17.59
CA GLU A 44 -1.05 14.01 18.95
C GLU A 44 0.36 14.60 19.13
N LEU A 45 1.39 14.00 18.55
CA LEU A 45 2.79 14.38 18.74
C LEU A 45 3.32 15.41 17.73
N ILE A 46 2.80 15.39 16.49
CA ILE A 46 3.27 16.25 15.39
C ILE A 46 2.35 17.44 15.23
N TRP A 47 1.03 17.21 15.14
CA TRP A 47 0.08 18.27 14.84
C TRP A 47 -0.27 19.13 16.05
N ARG A 48 -0.24 18.56 17.27
CA ARG A 48 -0.50 19.30 18.52
C ARG A 48 0.74 19.96 19.12
N GLN A 49 1.94 19.59 18.67
CA GLN A 49 3.21 20.11 19.19
C GLN A 49 3.88 21.09 18.21
N ARG A 50 4.89 21.85 18.67
CA ARG A 50 5.66 22.75 17.79
C ARG A 50 6.37 21.96 16.71
N TRP A 51 6.12 22.32 15.46
CA TRP A 51 6.70 21.70 14.27
C TRP A 51 8.22 21.88 14.28
N SER A 52 8.96 20.77 14.30
CA SER A 52 10.42 20.75 14.20
C SER A 52 10.82 20.24 12.81
N LEU A 53 12.00 20.64 12.33
CA LEU A 53 12.60 20.15 11.08
C LEU A 53 12.66 18.62 11.03
N MET A 54 12.91 17.98 12.17
CA MET A 54 12.98 16.52 12.29
C MET A 54 11.62 15.87 12.00
N THR A 55 10.53 16.53 12.37
CA THR A 55 9.17 16.09 12.15
C THR A 55 8.77 16.22 10.67
N VAL A 56 9.23 17.27 10.01
CA VAL A 56 9.03 17.46 8.56
C VAL A 56 9.80 16.40 7.77
N LEU A 57 11.07 16.14 8.13
CA LEU A 57 11.86 15.05 7.54
C LEU A 57 11.17 13.69 7.67
N TYR A 58 10.62 13.41 8.84
CA TYR A 58 9.85 12.19 9.08
C TYR A 58 8.60 12.09 8.19
N LEU A 59 7.81 13.16 8.06
CA LEU A 59 6.64 13.18 7.17
C LEU A 59 7.03 12.98 5.69
N VAL A 60 8.12 13.59 5.24
CA VAL A 60 8.61 13.44 3.86
C VAL A 60 8.99 11.99 3.58
N ILE A 61 9.79 11.36 4.45
CA ILE A 61 10.20 9.96 4.28
C ILE A 61 8.98 9.04 4.33
N ARG A 62 8.05 9.31 5.24
CA ARG A 62 6.89 8.45 5.46
C ARG A 62 5.87 8.51 4.31
N TYR A 63 5.47 9.71 3.89
CA TYR A 63 4.44 9.88 2.86
C TYR A 63 4.96 9.66 1.45
N ILE A 64 6.27 9.76 1.20
CA ILE A 64 6.88 9.36 -0.08
C ILE A 64 7.12 7.84 -0.11
N GLY A 65 7.42 7.21 1.02
CA GLY A 65 7.66 5.76 1.11
C GLY A 65 6.40 4.90 0.90
N ILE A 66 5.24 5.36 1.35
CA ILE A 66 3.96 4.65 1.17
C ILE A 66 3.64 4.37 -0.31
N PRO A 67 3.61 5.37 -1.22
CA PRO A 67 3.37 5.12 -2.64
C PRO A 67 4.49 4.33 -3.32
N TYR A 68 5.71 4.37 -2.81
CA TYR A 68 6.82 3.55 -3.31
C TYR A 68 6.71 2.07 -2.89
N SER A 69 6.09 1.77 -1.75
CA SER A 69 5.91 0.38 -1.27
C SER A 69 4.82 -0.41 -1.99
N VAL A 70 3.89 0.30 -2.63
CA VAL A 70 2.73 -0.28 -3.32
C VAL A 70 3.01 -0.52 -4.81
N TYR A 71 4.12 0.02 -5.33
CA TYR A 71 4.57 -0.13 -6.71
C TYR A 71 5.69 -1.18 -6.82
#